data_AF-A0A2R4M0F6-F1
#
_entry.id   AF-A0A2R4M0F6-F1
#
_cell.length_a   1.000
_cell.length_b   1.000
_cell.length_c   1.000
_cell.angle_alpha   90.00
_cell.angle_beta   90.00
_cell.angle_gamma   90.00
#
_symmetry.space_group_name_H-M   'P 1'
#
loop_
_entity.id
_entity.type
_entity.pdbx_description
1 polymer ?
#
loop_
_entity_poly.entity_id
_entity_poly.type
_entity_poly.pdbx_seq_one_letter_code
_entity_poly.pdbx_strand_id
1 'polypeptide(L)' 'METSTIRIAIHSLNEPWDTSRIPAVLDEIEASLREEANAWARLTADSMTIAIDVATDRLPDAAALLRDLGLI' A
#
# COMPACT_ATOMS: atom_id res chain seq x y z
N MET A 1 -6.19 -16.30 -10.03
CA MET A 1 -5.04 -15.54 -9.49
C MET A 1 -5.44 -15.14 -8.09
N GLU A 2 -4.78 -15.66 -7.06
CA GLU A 2 -5.09 -15.33 -5.67
C GLU A 2 -4.41 -14.00 -5.32
N THR A 3 -5.22 -12.98 -5.04
CA THR A 3 -4.76 -11.71 -4.49
C THR A 3 -5.05 -11.68 -3.01
N SER A 4 -4.13 -11.12 -2.25
CA SER A 4 -4.28 -10.87 -0.83
C SER A 4 -4.41 -9.38 -0.59
N THR A 5 -5.35 -9.01 0.28
CA THR A 5 -5.64 -7.60 0.58
C THR A 5 -4.99 -7.21 1.91
N ILE A 6 -4.09 -6.24 1.87
CA ILE A 6 -3.52 -5.60 3.05
C ILE A 6 -4.40 -4.40 3.39
N ARG A 7 -4.86 -4.31 4.65
CA ARG A 7 -5.68 -3.19 5.13
C ARG A 7 -4.88 -2.38 6.13
N ILE A 8 -4.61 -1.13 5.78
CA ILE A 8 -3.88 -0.18 6.61
C ILE A 8 -4.87 0.88 7.06
N ALA A 9 -4.99 1.09 8.36
CA ALA A 9 -5.88 2.13 8.85
C ALA A 9 -5.23 3.50 8.64
N ILE A 10 -5.96 4.47 8.09
CA ILE A 10 -5.43 5.82 7.79
C ILE A 10 -4.93 6.50 9.06
N HIS A 11 -5.56 6.26 10.20
CA HIS A 11 -5.12 6.77 11.50
C HIS A 11 -3.81 6.15 12.01
N SER A 12 -3.38 5.02 11.42
CA SER A 12 -2.13 4.34 11.73
C SER A 12 -0.98 4.80 10.83
N LEU A 13 -1.28 5.59 9.79
CA LEU A 13 -0.25 6.20 8.95
C LEU A 13 0.52 7.21 9.80
N ASN A 14 1.81 6.96 9.97
CA ASN A 14 2.69 7.86 10.69
C ASN A 14 3.22 8.96 9.75
N GLU A 15 3.79 10.05 10.29
CA GLU A 15 4.52 11.01 9.45
C GLU A 15 5.63 10.28 8.67
N PRO A 16 5.79 10.53 7.34
CA PRO A 16 5.40 11.72 6.57
C PRO A 16 4.09 11.62 5.74
N TRP A 17 3.28 10.58 5.94
CA TRP A 17 2.10 10.32 5.09
C TRP A 17 0.96 11.32 5.37
N ASP A 18 0.81 12.30 4.47
CA ASP A 18 -0.21 13.33 4.59
C ASP A 18 -1.59 12.77 4.22
N THR A 19 -2.40 12.41 5.22
CA THR A 19 -3.75 11.86 5.03
C THR A 19 -4.71 12.85 4.36
N SER A 20 -4.30 14.11 4.17
CA SER A 20 -5.04 15.07 3.34
C SER A 20 -4.88 14.79 1.85
N ARG A 21 -3.84 14.05 1.47
CA ARG A 21 -3.46 13.71 0.09
C ARG A 21 -3.39 12.20 -0.15
N ILE A 22 -4.35 11.46 0.40
CA ILE A 22 -4.49 10.01 0.18
C ILE A 22 -4.33 9.60 -1.30
N PRO A 23 -4.93 10.27 -2.30
CA PRO A 23 -4.76 9.85 -3.70
C PRO A 23 -3.31 9.85 -4.17
N ALA A 24 -2.50 10.83 -3.74
CA ALA A 24 -1.09 10.92 -4.09
C ALA A 24 -0.27 9.86 -3.36
N VAL A 25 -0.62 9.58 -2.09
CA VAL A 25 -0.02 8.49 -1.31
C VAL A 25 -0.27 7.13 -1.97
N LEU A 26 -1.50 6.87 -2.44
CA LEU A 26 -1.80 5.63 -3.16
C LEU A 26 -1.02 5.51 -4.46
N ASP A 27 -0.90 6.60 -5.22
CA ASP A 27 -0.15 6.62 -6.48
C ASP A 27 1.34 6.33 -6.24
N GLU A 28 1.94 6.92 -5.20
CA GLU A 28 3.33 6.69 -4.82
C GLU A 28 3.59 5.24 -4.36
N ILE A 29 2.67 4.67 -3.57
CA ILE A 29 2.77 3.27 -3.14
C ILE A 29 2.55 2.33 -4.34
N GLU A 30 1.60 2.62 -5.23
CA GLU A 30 1.37 1.82 -6.45
C GLU A 30 2.61 1.83 -7.35
N ALA A 31 3.20 3.00 -7.58
CA ALA A 31 4.41 3.16 -8.36
C ALA A 31 5.56 2.36 -7.73
N SER A 32 5.77 2.51 -6.42
CA SER A 32 6.83 1.79 -5.70
C SER A 32 6.63 0.27 -5.74
N LEU A 33 5.39 -0.23 -5.58
CA LEU A 33 5.09 -1.67 -5.70
C LEU A 33 5.31 -2.20 -7.12
N ARG A 34 5.03 -1.38 -8.13
CA ARG A 34 5.26 -1.73 -9.53
C ARG A 34 6.75 -1.70 -9.88
N GLU A 35 7.49 -0.71 -9.42
CA GLU A 35 8.90 -0.51 -9.77
C GLU A 35 9.84 -1.41 -8.95
N GLU A 36 9.66 -1.47 -7.62
CA GLU A 36 10.56 -2.19 -6.72
C GLU A 36 10.16 -3.67 -6.59
N ALA A 37 8.87 -3.95 -6.39
CA ALA A 37 8.39 -5.32 -6.19
C ALA A 37 7.96 -6.02 -7.49
N ASN A 38 7.96 -5.32 -8.63
CA ASN A 38 7.41 -5.77 -9.91
C ASN A 38 6.02 -6.45 -9.73
N ALA A 39 5.26 -5.91 -8.77
CA ALA A 39 4.01 -6.49 -8.30
C ALA A 39 2.86 -5.62 -8.81
N TRP A 40 1.90 -6.24 -9.48
CA TRP A 40 0.65 -5.56 -9.76
C TRP A 40 -0.14 -5.45 -8.47
N ALA A 41 -0.20 -4.23 -7.93
CA ALA A 41 -1.03 -3.87 -6.80
C ALA A 41 -2.25 -3.07 -7.27
N ARG A 42 -3.39 -3.24 -6.60
CA ARG A 42 -4.53 -2.34 -6.71
C ARG A 42 -4.73 -1.68 -5.37
N LEU A 43 -4.63 -0.35 -5.35
CA LEU A 43 -4.81 0.43 -4.15
C LEU A 43 -6.17 1.12 -4.18
N THR A 44 -6.86 1.02 -3.06
CA THR A 44 -8.17 1.65 -2.84
C THR A 44 -8.13 2.29 -1.46
N ALA A 45 -8.61 3.51 -1.32
CA ALA A 45 -8.76 4.10 0.00
C ALA A 45 -10.19 4.52 0.26
N ASP A 46 -10.66 4.13 1.43
CA ASP A 46 -11.88 4.61 2.06
C ASP A 46 -11.51 5.70 3.07
N SER A 47 -12.50 6.45 3.57
CA SER A 47 -12.28 7.55 4.52
C SER A 47 -11.56 7.16 5.83
N MET A 48 -11.37 5.87 6.10
CA MET A 48 -10.69 5.38 7.31
C MET A 48 -9.59 4.35 7.05
N THR A 49 -9.53 3.73 5.87
CA THR A 49 -8.66 2.56 5.60
C THR A 49 -8.16 2.58 4.16
N ILE A 50 -6.91 2.21 3.97
CA ILE A 50 -6.31 1.91 2.67
C ILE A 50 -6.30 0.39 2.49
N ALA A 51 -6.93 -0.09 1.44
CA ALA A 51 -6.92 -1.47 0.98
C ALA A 51 -5.94 -1.61 -0.20
N ILE A 52 -4.97 -2.50 -0.04
CA ILE A 52 -3.92 -2.78 -1.02
C ILE A 52 -4.05 -4.25 -1.44
N ASP A 53 -4.60 -4.48 -2.62
CA ASP A 53 -4.73 -5.81 -3.21
C ASP A 53 -3.48 -6.13 -4.03
N VAL A 54 -2.68 -7.08 -3.54
CA VAL A 54 -1.46 -7.56 -4.21
C VAL A 54 -1.57 -9.05 -4.52
N ALA A 55 -0.85 -9.53 -5.53
CA ALA A 55 -0.75 -10.96 -5.77
C ALA A 55 -0.20 -11.67 -4.52
N THR A 56 -0.82 -12.78 -4.10
CA THR A 56 -0.44 -13.50 -2.85
C THR A 56 1.03 -13.95 -2.87
N ASP A 57 1.54 -14.31 -4.04
CA ASP A 57 2.96 -14.63 -4.28
C ASP A 57 3.91 -13.45 -3.97
N ARG A 58 3.41 -12.22 -4.11
CA ARG A 58 4.14 -10.96 -3.89
C ARG A 58 3.74 -10.22 -2.63
N LEU A 59 2.85 -10.80 -1.82
CA LEU A 59 2.50 -10.27 -0.51
C LEU A 59 3.72 -10.04 0.39
N PRO A 60 4.71 -10.96 0.53
CA PRO A 60 5.86 -10.71 1.39
C PRO A 60 6.73 -9.56 0.90
N ASP A 61 6.97 -9.44 -0.41
CA ASP A 61 7.71 -8.32 -1.00
C ASP A 61 6.97 -6.99 -0.79
N ALA A 62 5.66 -6.97 -1.06
CA ALA A 62 4.82 -5.79 -0.85
C ALA A 62 4.78 -5.36 0.61
N ALA A 63 4.61 -6.30 1.54
CA ALA A 63 4.62 -6.02 2.98
C ALA A 63 6.00 -5.51 3.46
N ALA A 64 7.10 -6.02 2.90
CA ALA A 64 8.44 -5.52 3.19
C ALA A 64 8.60 -4.06 2.73
N LEU A 65 8.15 -3.74 1.52
CA LEU A 65 8.16 -2.38 0.98
C LEU A 65 7.30 -1.43 1.83
N LEU A 66 6.07 -1.84 2.18
CA LEU A 66 5.18 -1.04 3.03
C LEU A 66 5.80 -0.76 4.41
N ARG A 67 6.53 -1.72 4.96
CA ARG A 67 7.27 -1.53 6.22
C ARG A 67 8.46 -0.60 6.07
N ASP A 68 9.20 -0.68 4.96
CA ASP A 68 10.32 0.22 4.66
C ASP A 68 9.85 1.68 4.50
N LEU A 69 8.69 1.83 3.87
CA LEU A 69 7.93 3.08 3.75
C LEU A 69 7.34 3.60 5.08
N GLY A 70 7.41 2.81 6.16
CA GLY A 70 6.89 3.18 7.48
C GLY A 70 5.37 3.21 7.57
N LEU A 71 4.67 2.48 6.69
CA LEU A 71 3.21 2.40 6.65
C LEU A 71 2.64 1.36 7.62
N ILE A 72 3.44 0.36 8.03
CA ILE A 72 3.09 -0.73 8.96
C ILE A 72 4.25 -1.12 9.89
#